data_AF-A0AAV0WHD7-F1
#
_entry.id   AF-A0AAV0WHD7-F1
#
_cell.length_a   1.000
_cell.length_b   1.000
_cell.length_c   1.000
_cell.angle_alpha   90.00
_cell.angle_beta   90.00
_cell.angle_gamma   90.00
#
_symmetry.space_group_name_H-M   'P 1'
#
loop_
_entity.id
_entity.type
_entity.pdbx_description
1 polymer ?
#
loop_
_entity_poly.entity_id
_entity_poly.type
_entity_poly.pdbx_seq_one_letter_code
_entity_poly.pdbx_strand_id
1 'polypeptide(L)'
;MFSLYMAQKEEFQRHCLLVFDEISTRESIAVNSANLTYTGLVDFGEEGEKGKTFSDKANHGLVFMFIPLEDNYAQPVGVFASKGPTKGVVLTQLVIKAITVLEKAGAFIHGIVCDGAAPNRKFWSEMGICGKINKVKNWFEHPTDEKRKIFVFSDTPHLFKNIRNRLYNNKELKIHENEPPVKWDHFVNVYNLDKLNPGNLKVCPKLSASHIVLNSSAKMRVRLAVQILSNSMAKSLEFYRSYSPQLSDSTATENFCLKMNAAFDALNRKLKNEGVSPNSDDYKILQNTLEWLNEWEQRVIDNKIKPKHFLTNNTSEGLRVTLTSTLEICTYLKEKYGIQYILTGKINQDDVELFSKYCEMADVLELILTELLEDTLYFPCFQHSEEIIAFTIKYYINMRMRQFSQSYNSEAQKENMNKKKIAKFTLT
;
A
#
# COMPACT_ATOMS: atom_id res chain seq x y z
N MET A 1 -0.81 10.66 25.55
CA MET A 1 -0.88 11.70 24.49
C MET A 1 -1.94 11.35 23.46
N PHE A 2 -1.85 10.20 22.77
CA PHE A 2 -2.88 9.76 21.80
C PHE A 2 -4.29 9.65 22.43
N SER A 3 -4.40 9.13 23.66
CA SER A 3 -5.69 9.08 24.39
C SER A 3 -6.31 10.46 24.67
N LEU A 4 -5.48 11.47 24.94
CA LEU A 4 -5.95 12.85 25.13
C LEU A 4 -6.46 13.44 23.81
N TYR A 5 -5.78 13.13 22.71
CA TYR A 5 -6.20 13.54 21.37
C TYR A 5 -7.52 12.87 20.97
N MET A 6 -7.67 11.56 21.18
CA MET A 6 -8.93 10.84 20.95
C MET A 6 -10.07 11.38 21.81
N ALA A 7 -9.80 11.76 23.07
CA ALA A 7 -10.81 12.35 23.95
C ALA A 7 -11.39 13.68 23.44
N GLN A 8 -10.64 14.43 22.64
CA GLN A 8 -11.09 15.68 22.00
C GLN A 8 -11.90 15.45 20.71
N LYS A 9 -11.90 14.23 20.17
CA LYS A 9 -12.62 13.89 18.93
C LYS A 9 -14.07 13.52 19.21
N GLU A 10 -14.95 13.88 18.28
CA GLU A 10 -16.32 13.39 18.23
C GLU A 10 -16.35 11.87 18.03
N GLU A 11 -17.42 11.21 18.49
CA GLU A 11 -17.52 9.74 18.44
C GLU A 11 -17.29 9.18 17.03
N PHE A 12 -17.93 9.77 16.01
CA PHE A 12 -17.78 9.37 14.60
C PHE A 12 -16.32 9.46 14.10
N GLN A 13 -15.55 10.42 14.60
CA GLN A 13 -14.14 10.63 14.19
C GLN A 13 -13.18 9.62 14.81
N ARG A 14 -13.64 8.84 15.80
CA ARG A 14 -12.84 7.80 16.45
C ARG A 14 -12.88 6.46 15.69
N HIS A 15 -13.78 6.32 14.69
CA HIS A 15 -13.87 5.14 13.83
C HIS A 15 -12.72 5.11 12.84
N CYS A 16 -11.98 4.00 12.81
CA CYS A 16 -10.72 3.93 12.07
C CYS A 16 -10.39 2.52 11.57
N LEU A 17 -9.36 2.47 10.73
CA LEU A 17 -8.69 1.28 10.25
C LEU A 17 -7.24 1.29 10.74
N LEU A 18 -6.69 0.09 10.92
CA LEU A 18 -5.28 -0.13 11.15
C LEU A 18 -4.62 -0.59 9.84
N VAL A 19 -3.66 0.16 9.36
CA VAL A 19 -2.92 -0.16 8.14
C VAL A 19 -1.48 -0.44 8.51
N PHE A 20 -0.86 -1.44 7.89
CA PHE A 20 0.56 -1.67 8.10
C PHE A 20 1.27 -2.09 6.82
N ASP A 21 2.54 -1.73 6.72
CA ASP A 21 3.44 -2.20 5.66
C ASP A 21 4.89 -2.19 6.15
N GLU A 22 5.77 -2.84 5.40
CA GLU A 22 7.20 -2.87 5.67
C GLU A 22 7.99 -1.95 4.75
N ILE A 23 8.78 -1.07 5.37
CA ILE A 23 9.67 -0.15 4.65
C ILE A 23 11.11 -0.67 4.72
N SER A 24 11.87 -0.58 3.62
CA SER A 24 13.28 -0.94 3.63
C SER A 24 14.10 0.18 4.26
N THR A 25 15.07 -0.19 5.10
CA THR A 25 15.95 0.77 5.80
C THR A 25 17.41 0.40 5.57
N ARG A 26 18.29 1.40 5.68
CA ARG A 26 19.73 1.17 5.61
C ARG A 26 20.23 0.59 6.93
N GLU A 27 20.96 -0.50 6.86
CA GLU A 27 21.64 -1.07 8.02
C GLU A 27 22.67 -0.08 8.57
N SER A 28 22.46 0.34 9.81
CA SER A 28 23.39 1.21 10.54
C SER A 28 23.22 0.99 12.03
N ILE A 29 24.28 1.15 12.79
CA ILE A 29 24.22 1.08 14.25
C ILE A 29 24.70 2.41 14.80
N ALA A 30 23.89 3.01 15.65
CA ALA A 30 24.27 4.19 16.41
C ALA A 30 24.31 3.83 17.90
N VAL A 31 25.33 4.36 18.58
CA VAL A 31 25.49 4.21 20.03
C VAL A 31 24.93 5.45 20.68
N ASN A 32 23.99 5.28 21.60
CA ASN A 32 23.59 6.33 22.51
C ASN A 32 24.53 6.30 23.72
N SER A 33 25.51 7.21 23.73
CA SER A 33 26.51 7.29 24.79
C SER A 33 25.95 7.69 26.15
N ALA A 34 24.75 8.28 26.21
CA ALA A 34 24.15 8.75 27.45
C ALA A 34 23.56 7.60 28.30
N ASN A 35 23.00 6.59 27.64
CA ASN A 35 22.41 5.42 28.30
C ASN A 35 23.07 4.09 27.89
N LEU A 36 24.17 4.15 27.12
CA LEU A 36 24.95 3.01 26.63
C LEU A 36 24.11 1.99 25.83
N THR A 37 23.08 2.46 25.13
CA THR A 37 22.25 1.59 24.28
C THR A 37 22.66 1.67 22.81
N TYR A 38 22.35 0.62 22.06
CA TYR A 38 22.54 0.54 20.62
C TYR A 38 21.18 0.73 19.93
N THR A 39 21.13 1.54 18.88
CA THR A 39 19.99 1.64 17.97
C THR A 39 20.37 1.08 16.59
N GLY A 40 19.39 0.61 15.84
CA GLY A 40 19.59 0.01 14.51
C GLY A 40 19.72 -1.53 14.50
N LEU A 41 19.42 -2.18 15.63
CA LEU A 41 19.21 -3.62 15.71
C LEU A 41 17.70 -3.94 15.63
N VAL A 42 17.36 -5.21 15.40
CA VAL A 42 15.99 -5.72 15.51
C VAL A 42 15.38 -5.32 16.86
N ASP A 43 14.17 -4.76 16.85
CA ASP A 43 13.45 -4.37 18.05
C ASP A 43 11.94 -4.43 17.80
N PHE A 44 11.29 -5.43 18.38
CA PHE A 44 9.83 -5.58 18.37
C PHE A 44 9.16 -5.06 19.67
N GLY A 45 9.84 -4.15 20.39
CA GLY A 45 9.36 -3.55 21.63
C GLY A 45 9.73 -4.36 22.88
N GLU A 46 9.27 -3.92 24.05
CA GLU A 46 9.67 -4.47 25.35
C GLU A 46 9.40 -5.97 25.52
N GLU A 47 8.27 -6.45 25.00
CA GLU A 47 7.85 -7.85 25.07
C GLU A 47 8.25 -8.65 23.81
N GLY A 48 8.89 -7.99 22.84
CA GLY A 48 9.25 -8.57 21.55
C GLY A 48 10.69 -9.07 21.47
N GLU A 49 11.01 -9.77 20.38
CA GLU A 49 12.39 -10.15 20.07
C GLU A 49 13.26 -8.90 19.86
N LYS A 50 14.44 -8.88 20.49
CA LYS A 50 15.44 -7.81 20.34
C LYS A 50 16.75 -8.39 19.85
N GLY A 51 17.40 -7.68 18.93
CA GLY A 51 18.72 -8.01 18.43
C GLY A 51 19.75 -7.95 19.55
N LYS A 52 20.58 -8.99 19.65
CA LYS A 52 21.60 -9.12 20.71
C LYS A 52 23.00 -8.86 20.16
N THR A 53 23.16 -8.98 18.85
CA THR A 53 24.45 -9.00 18.18
C THR A 53 24.47 -8.04 16.99
N PHE A 54 25.68 -7.68 16.55
CA PHE A 54 25.89 -6.90 15.32
C PHE A 54 25.41 -7.60 14.05
N SER A 55 25.14 -8.91 14.09
CA SER A 55 24.49 -9.63 12.99
C SER A 55 22.98 -9.39 12.93
N ASP A 56 22.37 -8.85 13.99
CA ASP A 56 20.92 -8.58 14.08
C ASP A 56 20.58 -7.15 13.66
N LYS A 57 21.35 -6.58 12.72
CA LYS A 57 21.04 -5.26 12.16
C LYS A 57 19.67 -5.30 11.51
N ALA A 58 18.86 -4.31 11.85
CA ALA A 58 17.60 -4.09 11.17
C ALA A 58 17.85 -3.51 9.79
N ASN A 59 17.10 -3.99 8.81
CA ASN A 59 17.10 -3.49 7.43
C ASN A 59 15.68 -3.28 6.89
N HIS A 60 14.67 -3.48 7.75
CA HIS A 60 13.28 -3.14 7.50
C HIS A 60 12.68 -2.47 8.73
N GLY A 61 11.63 -1.68 8.52
CA GLY A 61 10.76 -1.15 9.55
C GLY A 61 9.32 -1.56 9.27
N LEU A 62 8.70 -2.30 10.18
CA LEU A 62 7.26 -2.58 10.15
C LEU A 62 6.52 -1.37 10.74
N VAL A 63 5.77 -0.66 9.90
CA VAL A 63 5.04 0.55 10.28
C VAL A 63 3.57 0.23 10.44
N PHE A 64 2.99 0.59 11.57
CA PHE A 64 1.55 0.59 11.82
C PHE A 64 1.03 2.01 11.77
N MET A 65 -0.06 2.21 11.03
CA MET A 65 -0.71 3.48 10.82
C MET A 65 -2.19 3.42 11.18
N PHE A 66 -2.61 4.45 11.90
CA PHE A 66 -4.00 4.73 12.20
C PHE A 66 -4.59 5.58 11.08
N ILE A 67 -5.71 5.13 10.51
CA ILE A 67 -6.45 5.85 9.47
C ILE A 67 -7.92 6.02 9.91
N PRO A 68 -8.37 7.24 10.26
CA PRO A 68 -9.75 7.53 10.60
C PRO A 68 -10.66 7.54 9.37
N LEU A 69 -11.85 6.96 9.51
CA LEU A 69 -12.85 6.89 8.43
C LEU A 69 -13.53 8.24 8.19
N GLU A 70 -13.81 9.00 9.26
CA GLU A 70 -14.54 10.28 9.22
C GLU A 70 -13.65 11.50 9.55
N ASP A 71 -12.32 11.40 9.39
CA ASP A 71 -11.38 12.52 9.55
C ASP A 71 -10.26 12.47 8.50
N ASN A 72 -9.51 13.55 8.27
CA ASN A 72 -8.55 13.66 7.18
C ASN A 72 -7.10 13.78 7.67
N TYR A 73 -6.62 12.74 8.36
CA TYR A 73 -5.21 12.59 8.73
C TYR A 73 -4.85 11.11 8.77
N ALA A 74 -3.56 10.79 8.67
CA ALA A 74 -3.03 9.46 8.99
C ALA A 74 -1.93 9.64 10.03
N GLN A 75 -1.80 8.70 10.95
CA GLN A 75 -0.80 8.79 12.01
C GLN A 75 -0.05 7.47 12.19
N PRO A 76 1.29 7.46 12.14
CA PRO A 76 2.06 6.30 12.56
C PRO A 76 1.88 6.09 14.07
N VAL A 77 1.46 4.89 14.45
CA VAL A 77 1.15 4.51 15.85
C VAL A 77 2.11 3.45 16.39
N GLY A 78 2.92 2.84 15.51
CA GLY A 78 3.98 1.92 15.90
C GLY A 78 4.98 1.73 14.77
N VAL A 79 6.25 1.64 15.11
CA VAL A 79 7.32 1.28 14.16
C VAL A 79 8.22 0.27 14.85
N PHE A 80 8.41 -0.89 14.22
CA PHE A 80 9.22 -1.98 14.75
C PHE A 80 10.38 -2.28 13.79
N ALA A 81 11.58 -2.41 14.33
CA ALA A 81 12.77 -2.66 13.54
C ALA A 81 12.92 -4.17 13.31
N SER A 82 13.01 -4.60 12.05
CA SER A 82 13.10 -6.01 11.69
C SER A 82 14.27 -6.29 10.75
N LYS A 83 14.70 -7.55 10.72
CA LYS A 83 15.70 -8.07 9.79
C LYS A 83 15.01 -8.94 8.77
N GLY A 84 14.80 -8.39 7.58
CA GLY A 84 13.92 -8.94 6.56
C GLY A 84 12.45 -8.85 6.97
N PRO A 85 11.57 -9.52 6.20
CA PRO A 85 10.16 -9.50 6.50
C PRO A 85 9.82 -10.10 7.85
N THR A 86 8.94 -9.43 8.59
CA THR A 86 8.46 -9.80 9.90
C THR A 86 7.74 -11.15 9.81
N LYS A 87 8.10 -12.09 10.67
CA LYS A 87 7.49 -13.42 10.69
C LYS A 87 5.99 -13.30 10.97
N GLY A 88 5.14 -14.02 10.23
CA GLY A 88 3.68 -13.89 10.31
C GLY A 88 3.08 -14.05 11.72
N VAL A 89 3.65 -14.91 12.58
CA VAL A 89 3.20 -15.06 13.97
C VAL A 89 3.50 -13.82 14.81
N VAL A 90 4.72 -13.27 14.69
CA VAL A 90 5.11 -12.03 15.38
C VAL A 90 4.26 -10.86 14.88
N LEU A 91 4.05 -10.77 13.57
CA LEU A 91 3.15 -9.78 12.97
C LEU A 91 1.73 -9.87 13.55
N THR A 92 1.18 -11.08 13.69
CA THR A 92 -0.15 -11.30 14.27
C THR A 92 -0.23 -10.80 15.71
N GLN A 93 0.78 -11.08 16.52
CA GLN A 93 0.85 -10.59 17.91
C GLN A 93 0.91 -9.06 17.97
N LEU A 94 1.73 -8.43 17.12
CA LEU A 94 1.84 -6.98 17.04
C LEU A 94 0.54 -6.31 16.59
N VAL A 95 -0.15 -6.89 15.61
CA VAL A 95 -1.48 -6.44 15.16
C VAL A 95 -2.49 -6.46 16.32
N ILE A 96 -2.62 -7.58 17.03
CA ILE A 96 -3.57 -7.72 18.15
C ILE A 96 -3.23 -6.72 19.27
N LYS A 97 -1.94 -6.54 19.57
CA LYS A 97 -1.46 -5.58 20.56
C LYS A 97 -1.79 -4.14 20.14
N ALA A 98 -1.55 -3.78 18.88
CA ALA A 98 -1.87 -2.46 18.34
C ALA A 98 -3.36 -2.16 18.47
N ILE A 99 -4.24 -3.09 18.09
CA ILE A 99 -5.70 -2.94 18.25
C ILE A 99 -6.04 -2.68 19.71
N THR A 100 -5.53 -3.51 20.62
CA THR A 100 -5.85 -3.43 22.05
C THR A 100 -5.40 -2.11 22.68
N VAL A 101 -4.22 -1.60 22.29
CA VAL A 101 -3.68 -0.34 22.81
C VAL A 101 -4.45 0.86 22.26
N LEU A 102 -4.79 0.86 20.97
CA LEU A 102 -5.56 1.95 20.34
C LEU A 102 -6.98 2.02 20.89
N GLU A 103 -7.61 0.87 21.09
CA GLU A 103 -8.96 0.76 21.67
C GLU A 103 -9.01 1.27 23.10
N LYS A 104 -8.03 0.90 23.93
CA LYS A 104 -7.89 1.45 25.29
C LYS A 104 -7.66 2.97 25.29
N ALA A 105 -7.10 3.52 24.21
CA ALA A 105 -6.91 4.95 24.05
C ALA A 105 -8.15 5.69 23.51
N GLY A 106 -9.24 4.97 23.17
CA GLY A 106 -10.52 5.55 22.75
C GLY A 106 -10.77 5.53 21.23
N ALA A 107 -9.93 4.85 20.44
CA ALA A 107 -10.19 4.61 19.02
C ALA A 107 -11.12 3.40 18.83
N PHE A 108 -11.93 3.39 17.77
CA PHE A 108 -12.73 2.24 17.35
C PHE A 108 -12.18 1.66 16.05
N ILE A 109 -11.41 0.58 16.15
CA ILE A 109 -10.81 -0.13 15.02
C ILE A 109 -11.86 -1.05 14.41
N HIS A 110 -12.12 -0.88 13.10
CA HIS A 110 -13.09 -1.71 12.36
C HIS A 110 -12.44 -2.61 11.33
N GLY A 111 -11.19 -2.37 10.97
CA GLY A 111 -10.54 -3.20 9.97
C GLY A 111 -9.04 -3.03 9.87
N ILE A 112 -8.45 -3.94 9.11
CA ILE A 112 -7.01 -4.05 8.87
C ILE A 112 -6.74 -4.07 7.39
N VAL A 113 -5.80 -3.25 6.93
CA VAL A 113 -5.34 -3.24 5.54
C VAL A 113 -3.89 -3.67 5.46
N CYS A 114 -3.60 -4.66 4.61
CA CYS A 114 -2.24 -5.15 4.36
C CYS A 114 -2.08 -5.65 2.92
N ASP A 115 -0.85 -5.80 2.46
CA ASP A 115 -0.56 -6.25 1.10
C ASP A 115 -0.72 -7.79 0.93
N GLY A 116 -0.41 -8.29 -0.27
CA GLY A 116 -0.49 -9.71 -0.58
C GLY A 116 0.77 -10.53 -0.27
N ALA A 117 1.74 -10.00 0.49
CA ALA A 117 2.99 -10.69 0.79
C ALA A 117 2.78 -11.95 1.65
N ALA A 118 3.74 -12.88 1.57
CA ALA A 118 3.64 -14.16 2.26
C ALA A 118 3.47 -14.04 3.80
N PRO A 119 4.16 -13.14 4.52
CA PRO A 119 3.92 -12.96 5.95
C PRO A 119 2.51 -12.44 6.27
N ASN A 120 1.97 -11.54 5.44
CA ASN A 120 0.64 -10.97 5.61
C ASN A 120 -0.45 -12.02 5.34
N ARG A 121 -0.23 -12.91 4.36
CA ARG A 121 -1.07 -14.10 4.12
C ARG A 121 -0.97 -15.12 5.25
N LYS A 122 0.19 -15.24 5.92
CA LYS A 122 0.32 -16.05 7.14
C LYS A 122 -0.50 -15.44 8.29
N PHE A 123 -0.42 -14.13 8.51
CA PHE A 123 -1.32 -13.41 9.43
C PHE A 123 -2.80 -13.68 9.15
N TRP A 124 -3.22 -13.63 7.88
CA TRP A 124 -4.60 -13.98 7.50
C TRP A 124 -4.97 -15.38 7.98
N SER A 125 -4.13 -16.38 7.70
CA SER A 125 -4.41 -17.75 8.12
C SER A 125 -4.46 -17.94 9.64
N GLU A 126 -3.61 -17.25 10.41
CA GLU A 126 -3.62 -17.28 11.88
C GLU A 126 -4.91 -16.69 12.46
N MET A 127 -5.45 -15.65 11.81
CA MET A 127 -6.74 -15.04 12.18
C MET A 127 -7.95 -15.78 11.58
N GLY A 128 -7.72 -16.88 10.86
CA GLY A 128 -8.76 -17.66 10.19
C GLY A 128 -9.40 -16.98 8.98
N ILE A 129 -8.73 -15.97 8.40
CA ILE A 129 -9.16 -15.28 7.17
C ILE A 129 -8.85 -16.15 5.95
N CYS A 130 -9.82 -16.27 5.05
CA CYS A 130 -9.74 -17.11 3.86
C CYS A 130 -10.52 -16.47 2.71
N GLY A 131 -9.91 -16.37 1.54
CA GLY A 131 -10.53 -15.80 0.34
C GLY A 131 -10.97 -16.83 -0.71
N LYS A 132 -10.97 -18.12 -0.37
CA LYS A 132 -11.37 -19.19 -1.29
C LYS A 132 -12.85 -19.09 -1.63
N ILE A 133 -13.19 -19.39 -2.88
CA ILE A 133 -14.59 -19.50 -3.33
C ILE A 133 -15.40 -20.42 -2.41
N ASN A 134 -16.63 -20.02 -2.10
CA ASN A 134 -17.57 -20.71 -1.21
C ASN A 134 -17.11 -20.91 0.25
N LYS A 135 -15.95 -20.39 0.65
CA LYS A 135 -15.40 -20.47 2.02
C LYS A 135 -14.78 -19.13 2.44
N VAL A 136 -15.40 -18.03 2.02
CA VAL A 136 -14.90 -16.70 2.34
C VAL A 136 -15.11 -16.43 3.82
N LYS A 137 -14.02 -16.09 4.51
CA LYS A 137 -14.02 -15.52 5.86
C LYS A 137 -13.12 -14.31 5.84
N ASN A 138 -13.71 -13.13 6.01
CA ASN A 138 -13.11 -11.83 5.75
C ASN A 138 -13.00 -10.95 7.00
N TRP A 139 -13.39 -11.47 8.16
CA TRP A 139 -13.29 -10.80 9.45
C TRP A 139 -12.97 -11.79 10.58
N PHE A 140 -12.51 -11.25 11.71
CA PHE A 140 -12.35 -11.98 12.97
C PHE A 140 -12.92 -11.17 14.15
N GLU A 141 -13.11 -11.83 15.30
CA GLU A 141 -13.70 -11.22 16.50
C GLU A 141 -12.76 -10.18 17.11
N HIS A 142 -13.30 -9.04 17.53
CA HIS A 142 -12.49 -7.97 18.11
C HIS A 142 -11.85 -8.44 19.43
N PRO A 143 -10.52 -8.27 19.63
CA PRO A 143 -9.78 -8.88 20.74
C PRO A 143 -10.19 -8.39 22.13
N THR A 144 -10.91 -7.27 22.21
CA THR A 144 -11.43 -6.71 23.47
C THR A 144 -12.96 -6.60 23.52
N ASP A 145 -13.68 -7.09 22.50
CA ASP A 145 -15.15 -7.00 22.42
C ASP A 145 -15.75 -8.05 21.46
N GLU A 146 -16.24 -9.16 21.99
CA GLU A 146 -16.80 -10.26 21.20
C GLU A 146 -18.00 -9.87 20.29
N LYS A 147 -18.66 -8.73 20.57
CA LYS A 147 -19.78 -8.23 19.74
C LYS A 147 -19.31 -7.40 18.54
N ARG A 148 -18.00 -7.15 18.40
CA ARG A 148 -17.41 -6.39 17.30
C ARG A 148 -16.58 -7.28 16.39
N LYS A 149 -16.54 -6.88 15.12
CA LYS A 149 -15.79 -7.56 14.07
C LYS A 149 -14.67 -6.64 13.60
N ILE A 150 -13.52 -7.23 13.29
CA ILE A 150 -12.44 -6.60 12.56
C ILE A 150 -12.41 -7.18 11.15
N PHE A 151 -12.74 -6.36 10.16
CA PHE A 151 -12.68 -6.72 8.75
C PHE A 151 -11.24 -6.67 8.23
N VAL A 152 -10.89 -7.55 7.30
CA VAL A 152 -9.55 -7.59 6.71
C VAL A 152 -9.64 -7.25 5.23
N PHE A 153 -8.70 -6.43 4.76
CA PHE A 153 -8.62 -5.94 3.40
C PHE A 153 -7.23 -6.18 2.85
N SER A 154 -7.17 -6.53 1.56
CA SER A 154 -5.92 -6.50 0.81
C SER A 154 -5.77 -5.10 0.19
N ASP A 155 -4.54 -4.64 0.03
CA ASP A 155 -4.31 -3.35 -0.62
C ASP A 155 -4.82 -3.34 -2.08
N THR A 156 -5.79 -2.45 -2.34
CA THR A 156 -6.51 -2.34 -3.62
C THR A 156 -5.56 -1.96 -4.77
N PRO A 157 -4.81 -0.85 -4.72
CA PRO A 157 -3.73 -0.54 -5.66
C PRO A 157 -2.86 -1.75 -6.05
N HIS A 158 -2.40 -2.51 -5.05
CA HIS A 158 -1.60 -3.71 -5.26
C HIS A 158 -2.33 -4.86 -5.92
N LEU A 159 -3.62 -5.08 -5.62
CA LEU A 159 -4.42 -6.09 -6.31
C LEU A 159 -4.50 -5.82 -7.81
N PHE A 160 -4.81 -4.60 -8.23
CA PHE A 160 -4.94 -4.25 -9.64
C PHE A 160 -3.58 -4.24 -10.37
N LYS A 161 -2.51 -3.83 -9.67
CA LYS A 161 -1.13 -4.02 -10.13
C LYS A 161 -0.83 -5.50 -10.41
N ASN A 162 -1.25 -6.39 -9.53
CA ASN A 162 -1.03 -7.83 -9.67
C ASN A 162 -1.87 -8.45 -10.79
N ILE A 163 -3.12 -7.99 -11.00
CA ILE A 163 -3.96 -8.38 -12.14
C ILE A 163 -3.26 -8.01 -13.46
N ARG A 164 -2.77 -6.76 -13.58
CA ARG A 164 -2.00 -6.31 -14.74
C ARG A 164 -0.73 -7.14 -14.94
N ASN A 165 0.04 -7.38 -13.87
CA ASN A 165 1.28 -8.15 -13.93
C ASN A 165 1.02 -9.61 -14.36
N ARG A 166 -0.09 -10.21 -13.89
CA ARG A 166 -0.52 -11.55 -14.31
C ARG A 166 -0.82 -11.59 -15.80
N LEU A 167 -1.60 -10.63 -16.31
CA LEU A 167 -1.91 -10.54 -17.73
C LEU A 167 -0.64 -10.30 -18.57
N TYR A 168 0.27 -9.44 -18.12
CA TYR A 168 1.55 -9.20 -18.79
C TYR A 168 2.44 -10.45 -18.88
N ASN A 169 2.55 -11.21 -17.79
CA ASN A 169 3.43 -12.37 -17.71
C ASN A 169 2.86 -13.56 -18.49
N ASN A 170 1.54 -13.81 -18.37
CA ASN A 170 0.88 -14.94 -19.03
C ASN A 170 0.43 -14.63 -20.47
N LYS A 171 0.49 -13.36 -20.87
CA LYS A 171 0.03 -12.80 -22.16
C LYS A 171 -1.48 -12.86 -22.38
N GLU A 172 -2.17 -13.82 -21.77
CA GLU A 172 -3.59 -14.03 -21.98
C GLU A 172 -4.33 -14.43 -20.69
N LEU A 173 -5.53 -13.89 -20.53
CA LEU A 173 -6.55 -14.34 -19.57
C LEU A 173 -7.80 -14.80 -20.34
N LYS A 174 -8.57 -15.73 -19.80
CA LYS A 174 -9.80 -16.21 -20.44
C LYS A 174 -10.95 -16.19 -19.44
N ILE A 175 -11.94 -15.32 -19.69
CA ILE A 175 -13.07 -15.11 -18.79
C ILE A 175 -14.16 -16.17 -19.01
N HIS A 176 -14.50 -16.42 -20.28
CA HIS A 176 -15.53 -17.36 -20.70
C HIS A 176 -15.01 -18.33 -21.77
N GLU A 177 -15.48 -19.57 -21.79
CA GLU A 177 -15.06 -20.60 -22.76
C GLU A 177 -15.32 -20.20 -24.22
N ASN A 178 -16.46 -19.54 -24.46
CA ASN A 178 -16.98 -19.14 -25.77
C ASN A 178 -16.52 -17.74 -26.22
N GLU A 179 -15.80 -17.00 -25.37
CA GLU A 179 -15.31 -15.66 -25.70
C GLU A 179 -13.83 -15.69 -26.10
N PRO A 180 -13.38 -14.73 -26.94
CA PRO A 180 -11.96 -14.56 -27.19
C PRO A 180 -11.23 -14.21 -25.87
N PRO A 181 -9.96 -14.59 -25.73
CA PRO A 181 -9.20 -14.29 -24.53
C PRO A 181 -8.86 -12.79 -24.46
N VAL A 182 -8.65 -12.30 -23.25
CA VAL A 182 -8.04 -10.99 -23.00
C VAL A 182 -6.56 -11.11 -23.28
N LYS A 183 -6.04 -10.44 -24.31
CA LYS A 183 -4.63 -10.54 -24.72
C LYS A 183 -3.85 -9.27 -24.41
N TRP A 184 -2.61 -9.42 -23.95
CA TRP A 184 -1.70 -8.30 -23.76
C TRP A 184 -1.36 -7.61 -25.08
N ASP A 185 -1.30 -8.38 -26.17
CA ASP A 185 -0.99 -7.87 -27.51
C ASP A 185 -2.01 -6.84 -28.01
N HIS A 186 -3.26 -6.89 -27.54
CA HIS A 186 -4.24 -5.84 -27.85
C HIS A 186 -3.76 -4.46 -27.38
N PHE A 187 -3.15 -4.36 -26.18
CA PHE A 187 -2.60 -3.10 -25.68
C PHE A 187 -1.37 -2.65 -26.47
N VAL A 188 -0.52 -3.61 -26.89
CA VAL A 188 0.65 -3.34 -27.75
C VAL A 188 0.19 -2.74 -29.08
N ASN A 189 -0.84 -3.32 -29.69
CA ASN A 189 -1.38 -2.88 -30.97
C ASN A 189 -2.04 -1.51 -30.86
N VAL A 190 -2.83 -1.26 -29.81
CA VAL A 190 -3.36 0.08 -29.53
C VAL A 190 -2.23 1.10 -29.40
N TYR A 191 -1.18 0.80 -28.62
CA TYR A 191 -0.04 1.72 -28.47
C TYR A 191 0.65 2.02 -29.80
N ASN A 192 0.89 0.99 -30.61
CA ASN A 192 1.56 1.15 -31.90
C ASN A 192 0.74 1.99 -32.88
N LEU A 193 -0.58 1.81 -32.92
CA LEU A 193 -1.47 2.61 -33.76
C LEU A 193 -1.60 4.04 -33.24
N ASP A 194 -1.81 4.20 -31.93
CA ASP A 194 -2.05 5.50 -31.31
C ASP A 194 -0.84 6.43 -31.40
N LYS A 195 0.37 5.86 -31.37
CA LYS A 195 1.63 6.60 -31.58
C LYS A 195 1.74 7.22 -32.99
N LEU A 196 1.09 6.65 -34.00
CA LEU A 196 1.19 7.11 -35.39
C LEU A 196 0.32 8.35 -35.67
N ASN A 197 -0.58 8.74 -34.77
CA ASN A 197 -1.45 9.88 -34.99
C ASN A 197 -0.66 11.19 -35.13
N PRO A 198 -0.89 11.97 -36.21
CA PRO A 198 -0.18 13.22 -36.45
C PRO A 198 -0.49 14.24 -35.35
N GLY A 199 0.50 15.09 -35.06
CA GLY A 199 0.35 16.17 -34.06
C GLY A 199 0.18 15.68 -32.61
N ASN A 200 0.46 14.40 -32.31
CA ASN A 200 0.25 13.79 -30.99
C ASN A 200 -1.23 13.81 -30.53
N LEU A 201 -2.17 13.85 -31.50
CA LEU A 201 -3.62 13.75 -31.27
C LEU A 201 -4.01 12.30 -30.99
N LYS A 202 -3.58 11.81 -29.84
CA LYS A 202 -3.79 10.44 -29.38
C LYS A 202 -5.20 10.22 -28.85
N VAL A 203 -5.78 9.06 -29.17
CA VAL A 203 -7.02 8.54 -28.58
C VAL A 203 -6.78 8.12 -27.12
N CYS A 204 -5.57 7.62 -26.80
CA CYS A 204 -5.13 7.34 -25.44
C CYS A 204 -3.90 8.19 -25.04
N PRO A 205 -4.07 9.50 -24.74
CA PRO A 205 -2.93 10.40 -24.49
C PRO A 205 -2.00 9.99 -23.34
N LYS A 206 -2.54 9.29 -22.33
CA LYS A 206 -1.79 8.84 -21.15
C LYS A 206 -0.92 7.61 -21.45
N LEU A 207 -1.17 6.91 -22.57
CA LEU A 207 -0.46 5.70 -22.94
C LEU A 207 0.97 6.00 -23.39
N SER A 208 1.91 5.23 -22.86
CA SER A 208 3.35 5.39 -23.14
C SER A 208 4.04 4.04 -23.23
N ALA A 209 5.29 4.02 -23.74
CA ALA A 209 6.07 2.79 -23.85
C ALA A 209 6.22 2.04 -22.51
N SER A 210 6.32 2.77 -21.39
CA SER A 210 6.42 2.19 -20.04
C SER A 210 5.16 1.44 -19.60
N HIS A 211 4.02 1.68 -20.23
CA HIS A 211 2.79 0.92 -19.97
C HIS A 211 2.82 -0.46 -20.63
N ILE A 212 3.52 -0.58 -21.76
CA ILE A 212 3.54 -1.78 -22.60
C ILE A 212 4.74 -2.67 -22.27
N VAL A 213 5.93 -2.06 -22.15
CA VAL A 213 7.19 -2.75 -21.86
C VAL A 213 7.52 -2.56 -20.38
N LEU A 214 7.23 -3.60 -19.58
CA LEU A 214 7.34 -3.54 -18.13
C LEU A 214 8.71 -4.02 -17.65
N ASN A 215 9.59 -3.08 -17.30
CA ASN A 215 10.78 -3.36 -16.49
C ASN A 215 10.43 -3.50 -15.00
N SER A 216 11.40 -3.85 -14.15
CA SER A 216 11.17 -4.07 -12.71
C SER A 216 10.52 -2.86 -12.01
N SER A 217 10.92 -1.63 -12.34
CA SER A 217 10.31 -0.42 -11.78
C SER A 217 8.87 -0.20 -12.30
N ALA A 218 8.63 -0.40 -13.60
CA ALA A 218 7.31 -0.23 -14.21
C ALA A 218 6.29 -1.29 -13.74
N LYS A 219 6.75 -2.48 -13.34
CA LYS A 219 5.92 -3.50 -12.70
C LYS A 219 5.39 -3.07 -11.33
N MET A 220 6.12 -2.18 -10.64
CA MET A 220 5.74 -1.66 -9.32
C MET A 220 4.82 -0.44 -9.38
N ARG A 221 4.85 0.34 -10.47
CA ARG A 221 4.05 1.57 -10.61
C ARG A 221 2.56 1.28 -10.81
N VAL A 222 1.76 1.47 -9.75
CA VAL A 222 0.29 1.34 -9.76
C VAL A 222 -0.35 2.22 -10.84
N ARG A 223 0.11 3.47 -10.98
CA ARG A 223 -0.42 4.41 -11.99
C ARG A 223 -0.46 3.82 -13.40
N LEU A 224 0.60 3.10 -13.79
CA LEU A 224 0.66 2.48 -15.12
C LEU A 224 -0.32 1.31 -15.24
N ALA A 225 -0.55 0.56 -14.17
CA ALA A 225 -1.50 -0.55 -14.15
C ALA A 225 -2.94 -0.05 -14.30
N VAL A 226 -3.33 0.96 -13.51
CA VAL A 226 -4.69 1.53 -13.55
C VAL A 226 -4.96 2.20 -14.90
N GLN A 227 -3.98 2.89 -15.49
CA GLN A 227 -4.15 3.51 -16.81
C GLN A 227 -4.32 2.49 -17.95
N ILE A 228 -3.65 1.33 -17.87
CA ILE A 228 -3.90 0.22 -18.80
C ILE A 228 -5.31 -0.36 -18.62
N LEU A 229 -5.76 -0.54 -17.38
CA LEU A 229 -7.06 -1.11 -17.05
C LEU A 229 -8.16 -0.04 -16.92
N SER A 230 -8.13 0.98 -17.79
CA SER A 230 -9.01 2.15 -17.68
C SER A 230 -10.11 2.21 -18.75
N ASN A 231 -11.12 3.04 -18.50
CA ASN A 231 -12.14 3.36 -19.51
C ASN A 231 -11.53 3.99 -20.78
N SER A 232 -10.48 4.81 -20.66
CA SER A 232 -9.80 5.39 -21.83
C SER A 232 -9.15 4.33 -22.71
N MET A 233 -8.56 3.28 -22.11
CA MET A 233 -8.03 2.14 -22.87
C MET A 233 -9.16 1.35 -23.54
N ALA A 234 -10.27 1.10 -22.84
CA ALA A 234 -11.44 0.44 -23.43
C ALA A 234 -11.95 1.19 -24.67
N LYS A 235 -12.13 2.51 -24.59
CA LYS A 235 -12.52 3.35 -25.73
C LYS A 235 -11.49 3.37 -26.86
N SER A 236 -10.22 3.23 -26.54
CA SER A 236 -9.17 3.13 -27.55
C SER A 236 -9.22 1.77 -28.27
N LEU A 237 -9.49 0.68 -27.56
CA LEU A 237 -9.70 -0.64 -28.15
C LEU A 237 -10.92 -0.64 -29.08
N GLU A 238 -12.03 -0.05 -28.62
CA GLU A 238 -13.24 0.13 -29.42
C GLU A 238 -12.95 0.94 -30.70
N PHE A 239 -12.27 2.08 -30.57
CA PHE A 239 -11.93 2.95 -31.70
C PHE A 239 -11.04 2.23 -32.71
N TYR A 240 -9.92 1.63 -32.29
CA TYR A 240 -8.94 1.03 -33.20
C TYR A 240 -9.36 -0.33 -33.77
N ARG A 241 -10.41 -0.97 -33.24
CA ARG A 241 -10.94 -2.24 -33.76
C ARG A 241 -11.34 -2.17 -35.22
N SER A 242 -11.90 -1.04 -35.67
CA SER A 242 -12.28 -0.84 -37.08
C SER A 242 -11.10 -0.53 -38.01
N TYR A 243 -9.94 -0.14 -37.46
CA TYR A 243 -8.77 0.28 -38.24
C TYR A 243 -7.68 -0.80 -38.32
N SER A 244 -7.72 -1.85 -37.50
CA SER A 244 -6.71 -2.90 -37.48
C SER A 244 -7.31 -4.30 -37.30
N PRO A 245 -7.08 -5.23 -38.24
CA PRO A 245 -7.49 -6.62 -38.10
C PRO A 245 -6.92 -7.30 -36.84
N GLN A 246 -5.79 -6.82 -36.33
CA GLN A 246 -5.12 -7.35 -35.12
C GLN A 246 -5.88 -7.03 -33.82
N LEU A 247 -6.94 -6.22 -33.90
CA LEU A 247 -7.82 -5.88 -32.78
C LEU A 247 -9.25 -6.40 -33.00
N SER A 248 -9.50 -7.22 -34.02
CA SER A 248 -10.84 -7.73 -34.34
C SER A 248 -11.47 -8.56 -33.20
N ASP A 249 -10.66 -9.26 -32.40
CA ASP A 249 -11.07 -10.05 -31.24
C ASP A 249 -10.89 -9.33 -29.89
N SER A 250 -10.71 -8.00 -29.90
CA SER A 250 -10.44 -7.20 -28.70
C SER A 250 -11.63 -6.94 -27.77
N THR A 251 -12.84 -7.36 -28.13
CA THR A 251 -14.08 -7.09 -27.36
C THR A 251 -14.00 -7.58 -25.91
N ALA A 252 -13.43 -8.77 -25.68
CA ALA A 252 -13.24 -9.29 -24.33
C ALA A 252 -12.25 -8.43 -23.52
N THR A 253 -11.21 -7.90 -24.15
CA THR A 253 -10.25 -6.99 -23.49
C THR A 253 -10.87 -5.64 -23.17
N GLU A 254 -11.71 -5.11 -24.06
CA GLU A 254 -12.48 -3.89 -23.81
C GLU A 254 -13.36 -4.06 -22.56
N ASN A 255 -14.20 -5.10 -22.54
CA ASN A 255 -15.09 -5.40 -21.42
C ASN A 255 -14.34 -5.64 -20.11
N PHE A 256 -13.19 -6.32 -20.19
CA PHE A 256 -12.32 -6.51 -19.03
C PHE A 256 -11.79 -5.18 -18.48
N CYS A 257 -11.34 -4.26 -19.35
CA CYS A 257 -10.89 -2.92 -18.92
C CYS A 257 -12.01 -2.11 -18.28
N LEU A 258 -13.24 -2.14 -18.84
CA LEU A 258 -14.40 -1.46 -18.26
C LEU A 258 -14.73 -1.99 -16.87
N LYS A 259 -14.76 -3.33 -16.70
CA LYS A 259 -15.04 -3.98 -15.42
C LYS A 259 -13.97 -3.63 -14.38
N MET A 260 -12.68 -3.71 -14.75
CA MET A 260 -11.58 -3.39 -13.85
C MET A 260 -11.58 -1.90 -13.46
N ASN A 261 -11.86 -0.99 -14.41
CA ASN A 261 -11.97 0.44 -14.11
C ASN A 261 -13.08 0.70 -13.09
N ALA A 262 -14.29 0.19 -13.34
CA ALA A 262 -15.43 0.38 -12.45
C ALA A 262 -15.16 -0.18 -11.04
N ALA A 263 -14.57 -1.37 -10.95
CA ALA A 263 -14.22 -1.99 -9.67
C ALA A 263 -13.13 -1.20 -8.92
N PHE A 264 -12.11 -0.70 -9.63
CA PHE A 264 -11.05 0.09 -9.01
C PHE A 264 -11.58 1.43 -8.49
N ASP A 265 -12.40 2.13 -9.28
CA ASP A 265 -12.97 3.41 -8.89
C ASP A 265 -13.87 3.24 -7.65
N ALA A 266 -14.74 2.24 -7.64
CA ALA A 266 -15.59 1.93 -6.48
C ALA A 266 -14.79 1.54 -5.21
N LEU A 267 -13.62 0.91 -5.35
CA LEU A 267 -12.72 0.59 -4.24
C LEU A 267 -11.75 1.73 -3.87
N ASN A 268 -11.80 2.88 -4.56
CA ASN A 268 -10.84 3.97 -4.35
C ASN A 268 -11.50 5.36 -4.37
N ARG A 269 -12.71 5.49 -3.84
CA ARG A 269 -13.44 6.77 -3.76
C ARG A 269 -12.86 7.66 -2.66
N LYS A 270 -12.53 8.90 -3.03
CA LYS A 270 -11.89 9.89 -2.14
C LYS A 270 -12.79 11.09 -1.83
N LEU A 271 -13.87 11.28 -2.60
CA LEU A 271 -14.79 12.39 -2.44
C LEU A 271 -16.06 11.98 -1.71
N LYS A 272 -16.58 12.86 -0.86
CA LYS A 272 -17.77 12.62 -0.03
C LYS A 272 -19.02 12.28 -0.84
N ASN A 273 -19.22 12.91 -1.99
CA ASN A 273 -20.35 12.65 -2.89
C ASN A 273 -20.23 11.30 -3.62
N GLU A 274 -19.05 10.68 -3.63
CA GLU A 274 -18.80 9.36 -4.18
C GLU A 274 -18.69 8.29 -3.08
N GLY A 275 -19.02 8.63 -1.83
CA GLY A 275 -18.94 7.70 -0.72
C GLY A 275 -19.77 6.44 -0.94
N VAL A 276 -19.17 5.28 -0.67
CA VAL A 276 -19.84 4.00 -0.86
C VAL A 276 -20.77 3.72 0.31
N SER A 277 -22.04 3.48 0.00
CA SER A 277 -23.07 3.09 0.95
C SER A 277 -23.88 1.92 0.40
N PRO A 278 -24.63 1.16 1.23
CA PRO A 278 -25.40 0.00 0.76
C PRO A 278 -26.38 0.26 -0.40
N ASN A 279 -26.78 1.52 -0.61
CA ASN A 279 -27.71 1.92 -1.66
C ASN A 279 -27.03 2.59 -2.86
N SER A 280 -25.71 2.81 -2.80
CA SER A 280 -24.93 3.47 -3.85
C SER A 280 -24.74 2.58 -5.08
N ASP A 281 -24.52 3.19 -6.24
CA ASP A 281 -24.22 2.44 -7.47
C ASP A 281 -22.86 1.74 -7.40
N ASP A 282 -21.87 2.35 -6.73
CA ASP A 282 -20.58 1.72 -6.46
C ASP A 282 -20.75 0.43 -5.65
N TYR A 283 -21.65 0.38 -4.67
CA TYR A 283 -21.95 -0.85 -3.92
C TYR A 283 -22.45 -1.96 -4.84
N LYS A 284 -23.35 -1.65 -5.79
CA LYS A 284 -23.81 -2.62 -6.80
C LYS A 284 -22.68 -3.05 -7.74
N ILE A 285 -21.80 -2.13 -8.13
CA ILE A 285 -20.60 -2.44 -8.92
C ILE A 285 -19.72 -3.45 -8.19
N LEU A 286 -19.51 -3.26 -6.88
CA LEU A 286 -18.73 -4.19 -6.07
C LEU A 286 -19.41 -5.57 -5.95
N GLN A 287 -20.73 -5.63 -5.75
CA GLN A 287 -21.50 -6.88 -5.74
C GLN A 287 -21.36 -7.63 -7.09
N ASN A 288 -21.64 -6.94 -8.19
CA ASN A 288 -21.54 -7.49 -9.55
C ASN A 288 -20.10 -7.90 -9.91
N THR A 289 -19.09 -7.29 -9.29
CA THR A 289 -17.68 -7.65 -9.47
C THR A 289 -17.33 -8.90 -8.68
N LEU A 290 -17.85 -9.03 -7.45
CA LEU A 290 -17.67 -10.22 -6.63
C LEU A 290 -18.32 -11.44 -7.28
N GLU A 291 -19.58 -11.32 -7.73
CA GLU A 291 -20.28 -12.39 -8.44
C GLU A 291 -19.52 -12.82 -9.70
N TRP A 292 -19.11 -11.85 -10.51
CA TRP A 292 -18.32 -12.10 -11.71
C TRP A 292 -16.97 -12.79 -11.41
N LEU A 293 -16.27 -12.40 -10.34
CA LEU A 293 -15.03 -13.05 -9.93
C LEU A 293 -15.28 -14.51 -9.51
N ASN A 294 -16.35 -14.76 -8.77
CA ASN A 294 -16.75 -16.10 -8.33
C ASN A 294 -17.08 -16.99 -9.53
N GLU A 295 -17.89 -16.47 -10.45
CA GLU A 295 -18.27 -17.14 -11.69
C GLU A 295 -17.08 -17.43 -12.61
N TRP A 296 -16.11 -16.52 -12.67
CA TRP A 296 -14.88 -16.70 -13.45
C TRP A 296 -14.02 -17.82 -12.86
N GLU A 297 -13.84 -17.85 -11.54
CA GLU A 297 -13.09 -18.94 -10.88
C GLU A 297 -13.84 -20.28 -10.94
N GLN A 298 -15.18 -20.28 -10.84
CA GLN A 298 -15.99 -21.50 -10.96
C GLN A 298 -15.77 -22.19 -12.31
N ARG A 299 -15.62 -21.41 -13.40
CA ARG A 299 -15.26 -21.98 -14.71
C ARG A 299 -13.89 -22.66 -14.74
N VAL A 300 -12.95 -22.24 -13.88
CA VAL A 300 -11.67 -22.95 -13.71
C VAL A 300 -11.90 -24.30 -13.03
N ILE A 301 -12.71 -24.31 -11.97
CA ILE A 301 -13.06 -25.51 -11.19
C ILE A 301 -13.80 -26.53 -12.05
N ASP A 302 -14.71 -26.06 -12.90
CA ASP A 302 -15.48 -26.87 -13.85
C ASP A 302 -14.64 -27.33 -15.05
N ASN A 303 -13.34 -27.04 -15.07
CA ASN A 303 -12.39 -27.33 -16.17
C ASN A 303 -12.77 -26.72 -17.53
N LYS A 304 -13.63 -25.69 -17.56
CA LYS A 304 -14.01 -24.96 -18.77
C LYS A 304 -12.91 -24.00 -19.24
N ILE A 305 -12.13 -23.47 -18.30
CA ILE A 305 -10.93 -22.66 -18.57
C ILE A 305 -9.72 -23.23 -17.83
N LYS A 306 -8.53 -23.11 -18.42
CA LYS A 306 -7.30 -23.63 -17.78
C LYS A 306 -6.87 -22.69 -16.64
N PRO A 307 -6.31 -23.20 -15.52
CA PRO A 307 -5.85 -22.37 -14.40
C PRO A 307 -4.84 -21.28 -14.79
N LYS A 308 -4.03 -21.50 -15.82
CA LYS A 308 -3.10 -20.48 -16.34
C LYS A 308 -3.78 -19.24 -16.92
N HIS A 309 -5.05 -19.33 -17.30
CA HIS A 309 -5.83 -18.22 -17.86
C HIS A 309 -6.64 -17.45 -16.80
N PHE A 310 -6.48 -17.82 -15.53
CA PHE A 310 -7.07 -17.15 -14.39
C PHE A 310 -6.01 -16.34 -13.61
N LEU A 311 -6.47 -15.53 -12.67
CA LEU A 311 -5.63 -14.82 -11.70
C LEU A 311 -4.82 -15.80 -10.83
N THR A 312 -3.80 -15.29 -10.14
CA THR A 312 -3.12 -16.10 -9.11
C THR A 312 -4.02 -16.22 -7.88
N ASN A 313 -3.90 -17.32 -7.14
CA ASN A 313 -4.70 -17.54 -5.91
C ASN A 313 -4.56 -16.35 -4.94
N ASN A 314 -3.34 -15.85 -4.72
CA ASN A 314 -3.12 -14.70 -3.84
C ASN A 314 -3.88 -13.44 -4.29
N THR A 315 -4.03 -13.24 -5.60
CA THR A 315 -4.75 -12.08 -6.17
C THR A 315 -6.26 -12.30 -6.14
N SER A 316 -6.76 -13.47 -6.55
CA SER A 316 -8.20 -13.76 -6.56
C SER A 316 -8.77 -13.83 -5.14
N GLU A 317 -8.08 -14.49 -4.21
CA GLU A 317 -8.48 -14.58 -2.80
C GLU A 317 -8.41 -13.20 -2.13
N GLY A 318 -7.36 -12.42 -2.40
CA GLY A 318 -7.21 -11.06 -1.88
C GLY A 318 -8.30 -10.11 -2.37
N LEU A 319 -8.62 -10.15 -3.67
CA LEU A 319 -9.69 -9.34 -4.25
C LEU A 319 -11.05 -9.74 -3.68
N ARG A 320 -11.32 -11.04 -3.52
CA ARG A 320 -12.57 -11.53 -2.94
C ARG A 320 -12.78 -11.07 -1.51
N VAL A 321 -11.77 -11.26 -0.65
CA VAL A 321 -11.82 -10.77 0.75
C VAL A 321 -12.07 -9.27 0.79
N THR A 322 -11.36 -8.49 -0.04
CA THR A 322 -11.50 -7.03 -0.08
C THR A 322 -12.90 -6.61 -0.54
N LEU A 323 -13.44 -7.21 -1.60
CA LEU A 323 -14.81 -6.94 -2.08
C LEU A 323 -15.85 -7.29 -1.01
N THR A 324 -15.77 -8.48 -0.41
CA THR A 324 -16.70 -8.92 0.63
C THR A 324 -16.60 -8.02 1.87
N SER A 325 -15.39 -7.71 2.34
CA SER A 325 -15.19 -6.82 3.49
C SER A 325 -15.72 -5.42 3.24
N THR A 326 -15.55 -4.85 2.03
CA THR A 326 -16.07 -3.51 1.72
C THR A 326 -17.60 -3.49 1.74
N LEU A 327 -18.25 -4.53 1.20
CA LEU A 327 -19.72 -4.63 1.22
C LEU A 327 -20.24 -4.79 2.66
N GLU A 328 -19.63 -5.69 3.43
CA GLU A 328 -20.06 -5.97 4.80
C GLU A 328 -19.77 -4.81 5.77
N ILE A 329 -18.62 -4.15 5.66
CA ILE A 329 -18.28 -3.00 6.53
C ILE A 329 -19.20 -1.80 6.27
N CYS A 330 -19.57 -1.55 5.01
CA CYS A 330 -20.56 -0.50 4.66
C CYS A 330 -21.90 -0.74 5.35
N THR A 331 -22.35 -1.99 5.39
CA THR A 331 -23.62 -2.36 6.05
C THR A 331 -23.47 -2.30 7.57
N TYR A 332 -22.41 -2.90 8.11
CA TYR A 332 -22.13 -2.94 9.55
C TYR A 332 -21.99 -1.56 10.18
N LEU A 333 -21.22 -0.65 9.55
CA LEU A 333 -21.02 0.69 10.09
C LEU A 333 -22.28 1.55 10.01
N LYS A 334 -23.09 1.37 8.96
CA LYS A 334 -24.38 2.05 8.84
C LYS A 334 -25.37 1.59 9.90
N GLU A 335 -25.53 0.28 10.08
CA GLU A 335 -26.51 -0.29 11.01
C GLU A 335 -26.12 -0.06 12.47
N LYS A 336 -24.85 -0.24 12.83
CA LYS A 336 -24.40 -0.22 14.23
C LYS A 336 -24.00 1.17 14.71
N TYR A 337 -23.48 2.03 13.82
CA TYR A 337 -22.90 3.32 14.18
C TYR A 337 -23.49 4.50 13.42
N GLY A 338 -24.44 4.28 12.50
CA GLY A 338 -25.09 5.37 11.76
C GLY A 338 -24.20 6.08 10.74
N ILE A 339 -23.04 5.50 10.39
CA ILE A 339 -22.13 6.04 9.37
C ILE A 339 -22.78 5.87 7.99
N GLN A 340 -22.97 6.99 7.28
CA GLN A 340 -23.80 7.02 6.07
C GLN A 340 -23.10 6.46 4.82
N TYR A 341 -21.78 6.62 4.74
CA TYR A 341 -20.96 6.17 3.62
C TYR A 341 -19.53 5.92 4.10
N ILE A 342 -18.73 5.26 3.27
CA ILE A 342 -17.31 5.06 3.50
C ILE A 342 -16.53 5.55 2.27
N LEU A 343 -15.45 6.28 2.51
CA LEU A 343 -14.48 6.63 1.48
C LEU A 343 -13.53 5.45 1.29
N THR A 344 -13.80 4.61 0.28
CA THR A 344 -13.01 3.40 0.02
C THR A 344 -11.55 3.69 -0.33
N GLY A 345 -11.24 4.91 -0.78
CA GLY A 345 -9.87 5.40 -0.94
C GLY A 345 -9.06 5.56 0.34
N LYS A 346 -9.67 5.34 1.53
CA LYS A 346 -8.98 5.19 2.82
C LYS A 346 -8.67 3.72 3.17
N ILE A 347 -9.16 2.77 2.39
CA ILE A 347 -8.98 1.32 2.59
C ILE A 347 -7.85 0.82 1.67
N ASN A 348 -6.66 1.40 1.82
CA ASN A 348 -5.46 1.03 1.07
C ASN A 348 -4.21 1.36 1.90
N GLN A 349 -3.03 1.06 1.35
CA GLN A 349 -1.74 1.34 1.97
C GLN A 349 -1.07 2.63 1.44
N ASP A 350 -1.77 3.48 0.66
CA ASP A 350 -1.17 4.66 0.01
C ASP A 350 -0.48 5.58 1.04
N ASP A 351 -1.09 5.77 2.23
CA ASP A 351 -0.51 6.62 3.28
C ASP A 351 0.82 6.04 3.80
N VAL A 352 0.96 4.71 3.90
CA VAL A 352 2.21 4.06 4.33
C VAL A 352 3.29 4.16 3.26
N GLU A 353 2.92 4.00 1.99
CA GLU A 353 3.84 4.23 0.89
C GLU A 353 4.31 5.70 0.83
N LEU A 354 3.40 6.64 1.08
CA LEU A 354 3.72 8.07 1.14
C LEU A 354 4.68 8.38 2.29
N PHE A 355 4.41 7.83 3.48
CA PHE A 355 5.30 7.93 4.64
C PHE A 355 6.69 7.36 4.31
N SER A 356 6.77 6.17 3.70
CA SER A 356 8.03 5.56 3.26
C SER A 356 8.79 6.45 2.29
N LYS A 357 8.10 7.00 1.29
CA LYS A 357 8.69 7.89 0.29
C LYS A 357 9.28 9.13 0.94
N TYR A 358 8.56 9.73 1.89
CA TYR A 358 9.10 10.83 2.66
C TYR A 358 10.33 10.35 3.41
N CYS A 359 10.27 9.31 4.26
CA CYS A 359 11.44 8.82 5.01
C CYS A 359 12.73 8.58 4.21
N GLU A 360 12.65 8.32 2.89
CA GLU A 360 13.80 8.16 2.01
C GLU A 360 14.46 9.47 1.53
N MET A 361 13.80 10.63 1.66
CA MET A 361 14.36 11.90 1.19
C MET A 361 15.53 12.37 2.09
N ALA A 362 16.54 13.00 1.51
CA ALA A 362 17.73 13.44 2.26
C ALA A 362 17.49 14.71 3.10
N ASP A 363 16.38 15.38 2.82
CA ASP A 363 15.89 16.66 3.34
C ASP A 363 14.54 16.49 4.05
N VAL A 364 14.11 15.27 4.38
CA VAL A 364 12.84 15.01 5.11
C VAL A 364 12.68 15.89 6.32
N LEU A 365 13.74 16.01 7.10
CA LEU A 365 13.73 16.82 8.30
C LEU A 365 13.62 18.31 7.97
N GLU A 366 14.17 18.75 6.83
CA GLU A 366 14.11 20.12 6.33
C GLU A 366 12.71 20.43 5.78
N LEU A 367 12.10 19.52 5.02
CA LEU A 367 10.71 19.60 4.54
C LEU A 367 9.70 19.54 5.69
N ILE A 368 9.88 18.61 6.64
CA ILE A 368 9.06 18.52 7.85
C ILE A 368 9.23 19.79 8.69
N LEU A 369 10.44 20.32 8.83
CA LEU A 369 10.69 21.58 9.53
C LEU A 369 10.05 22.76 8.80
N THR A 370 10.18 22.84 7.48
CA THR A 370 9.56 23.89 6.66
C THR A 370 8.03 23.81 6.76
N GLU A 371 7.40 22.65 6.65
CA GLU A 371 5.95 22.49 6.87
C GLU A 371 5.50 22.75 8.33
N LEU A 372 6.29 22.31 9.32
CA LEU A 372 6.03 22.59 10.74
C LEU A 372 6.09 24.09 11.03
N LEU A 373 7.06 24.78 10.43
CA LEU A 373 7.32 26.21 10.63
C LEU A 373 6.41 27.09 9.78
N GLU A 374 5.97 26.61 8.62
CA GLU A 374 5.17 27.39 7.69
C GLU A 374 3.67 27.39 8.03
N ASP A 375 3.04 26.34 8.60
CA ASP A 375 1.59 26.45 8.87
C ASP A 375 0.86 25.45 9.82
N THR A 376 1.52 24.56 10.60
CA THR A 376 0.75 23.42 11.20
C THR A 376 0.92 23.10 12.68
N LEU A 377 1.71 23.83 13.47
CA LEU A 377 1.84 23.56 14.90
C LEU A 377 1.13 24.58 15.78
N TYR A 378 0.05 24.13 16.42
CA TYR A 378 -0.54 24.83 17.56
C TYR A 378 0.30 24.56 18.82
N PHE A 379 1.04 25.57 19.26
CA PHE A 379 1.76 25.53 20.53
C PHE A 379 0.90 26.15 21.65
N PRO A 380 0.84 25.52 22.83
CA PRO A 380 0.01 26.01 23.93
C PRO A 380 0.50 27.35 24.51
N CYS A 381 1.75 27.74 24.27
CA CYS A 381 2.25 29.11 24.49
C CYS A 381 3.57 29.35 23.73
N PHE A 382 3.95 30.62 23.60
CA PHE A 382 5.15 31.07 22.87
C PHE A 382 6.48 30.49 23.42
N GLN A 383 6.58 30.30 24.74
CA GLN A 383 7.78 29.69 25.33
C GLN A 383 8.00 28.25 24.84
N HIS A 384 6.91 27.48 24.71
CA HIS A 384 6.99 26.10 24.20
C HIS A 384 7.31 26.05 22.70
N SER A 385 6.83 27.01 21.91
CA SER A 385 7.20 27.08 20.49
C SER A 385 8.70 27.33 20.34
N GLU A 386 9.23 28.29 21.10
CA GLU A 386 10.67 28.61 21.09
C GLU A 386 11.53 27.43 21.53
N GLU A 387 11.17 26.74 22.62
CA GLU A 387 11.95 25.59 23.13
C GLU A 387 11.95 24.40 22.16
N ILE A 388 10.80 24.06 21.58
CA ILE A 388 10.69 22.93 20.63
C ILE A 388 11.40 23.25 19.32
N ILE A 389 11.24 24.48 18.80
CA ILE A 389 11.92 24.91 17.57
C ILE A 389 13.43 24.95 17.80
N ALA A 390 13.91 25.54 18.90
CA ALA A 390 15.32 25.59 19.24
C ALA A 390 15.93 24.20 19.46
N PHE A 391 15.22 23.29 20.13
CA PHE A 391 15.65 21.90 20.31
C PHE A 391 15.78 21.18 18.96
N THR A 392 14.80 21.36 18.07
CA THR A 392 14.77 20.71 16.76
C THR A 392 15.90 21.23 15.86
N ILE A 393 16.12 22.55 15.83
CA ILE A 393 17.25 23.19 15.11
C ILE A 393 18.59 22.70 15.67
N LYS A 394 18.77 22.70 17.00
CA LYS A 394 20.01 22.23 17.64
C LYS A 394 20.28 20.75 17.32
N TYR A 395 19.25 19.92 17.32
CA TYR A 395 19.38 18.50 16.98
C TYR A 395 19.73 18.31 15.50
N TYR A 396 19.10 19.06 14.60
CA TYR A 396 19.40 19.05 13.16
C TYR A 396 20.85 19.46 12.86
N ILE A 397 21.31 20.57 13.43
CA ILE A 397 22.69 21.06 13.26
C ILE A 397 23.67 19.99 13.75
N ASN A 398 23.44 19.41 14.92
CA ASN A 398 24.30 18.34 15.45
C ASN A 398 24.33 17.11 14.53
N MET A 399 23.20 16.73 13.94
CA MET A 399 23.11 15.63 12.99
C MET A 399 23.88 15.93 11.69
N ARG A 400 23.67 17.11 11.08
CA ARG A 400 24.35 17.53 9.85
C ARG A 400 25.86 17.68 10.05
N MET A 401 26.30 18.23 11.18
CA MET A 401 27.73 18.33 11.53
C MET A 401 28.37 16.94 11.70
N ARG A 402 27.65 15.97 12.26
CA ARG A 402 28.13 14.57 12.36
C ARG A 402 28.21 13.90 11.00
N GLN A 403 27.21 14.09 10.13
CA GLN A 403 27.23 13.58 8.76
C GLN A 403 28.38 14.18 7.95
N PHE A 404 28.58 15.50 8.05
CA PHE A 404 29.70 16.19 7.42
C PHE A 404 31.05 15.65 7.93
N SER A 405 31.22 15.51 9.25
CA SER A 405 32.43 14.95 9.85
C SER A 405 32.70 13.52 9.36
N GLN A 406 31.67 12.68 9.24
CA GLN A 406 31.81 11.33 8.69
C GLN A 406 32.20 11.33 7.20
N SER A 407 31.58 12.19 6.40
CA SER A 407 31.91 12.34 4.97
C SER A 407 33.35 12.81 4.79
N TYR A 408 33.74 13.85 5.54
CA TYR A 408 35.09 14.41 5.53
C TYR A 408 36.13 13.37 5.95
N ASN A 409 35.86 12.60 7.02
CA ASN A 409 36.77 11.55 7.49
C ASN A 409 36.92 10.41 6.47
N SER A 410 35.84 10.06 5.74
CA SER A 410 35.86 9.07 4.67
C SER A 410 36.71 9.54 3.47
N GLU A 411 36.59 10.81 3.10
CA GLU A 411 37.42 11.42 2.05
C GLU A 411 38.90 11.52 2.47
N ALA A 412 39.18 11.94 3.70
CA ALA A 412 40.53 11.97 4.26
C ALA A 412 41.18 10.58 4.33
N GLN A 413 40.40 9.53 4.59
CA GLN A 413 40.89 8.14 4.54
C GLN A 413 41.25 7.70 3.11
N LYS A 414 40.46 8.07 2.11
CA LYS A 414 40.78 7.81 0.69
C LYS A 414 42.05 8.55 0.27
N GLU A 415 42.21 9.79 0.70
CA GLU A 415 43.41 10.59 0.44
C GLU A 415 44.65 9.98 1.10
N ASN A 416 44.54 9.53 2.35
CA ASN A 416 45.61 8.84 3.06
C ASN A 416 45.97 7.48 2.44
N MET A 417 44.99 6.73 1.91
CA MET A 417 45.26 5.52 1.15
C MET A 417 46.02 5.81 -0.14
N ASN A 418 45.65 6.89 -0.85
CA ASN A 418 46.36 7.32 -2.06
C ASN A 418 47.79 7.77 -1.74
N LYS A 419 48.00 8.56 -0.68
CA LYS A 419 49.34 8.94 -0.21
C LYS A 419 50.19 7.72 0.16
N LYS A 420 49.62 6.71 0.83
CA LYS A 420 50.30 5.44 1.13
C LYS A 420 50.63 4.62 -0.12
N LYS A 421 49.77 4.63 -1.14
CA LYS A 421 50.06 3.98 -2.43
C LYS A 421 51.21 4.68 -3.15
N ILE A 422 51.19 6.01 -3.23
CA ILE A 422 52.24 6.81 -3.86
C ILE A 422 53.59 6.63 -3.14
N ALA A 423 53.60 6.63 -1.80
CA ALA A 423 54.81 6.41 -1.00
C ALA A 423 55.45 5.02 -1.21
N LYS A 424 54.67 4.00 -1.61
CA LYS A 424 55.19 2.68 -1.99
C LYS A 424 55.87 2.66 -3.35
N PHE A 425 55.57 3.61 -4.24
CA PHE A 425 56.20 3.75 -5.55
C PHE A 425 57.47 4.61 -5.55
N THR A 426 57.75 5.33 -4.45
CA THR A 426 58.96 6.15 -4.27
C THR A 426 60.07 5.46 -3.48
N LEU A 427 59.93 4.16 -3.20
CA LEU A 427 60.91 3.32 -2.48
C LEU A 427 61.71 2.37 -3.39
N THR A 428 61.87 2.74 -4.66
CA THR A 428 62.86 2.20 -5.61
C THR A 428 63.80 3.33 -5.99
#